data_AF-A0A7Y5HI95-F1
#
_entry.id   AF-A0A7Y5HI95-F1
#
_cell.length_a   1.000
_cell.length_b   1.000
_cell.length_c   1.000
_cell.angle_alpha   90.00
_cell.angle_beta   90.00
_cell.angle_gamma   90.00
#
_symmetry.space_group_name_H-M   'P 1'
#
loop_
_entity.id
_entity.type
_entity.pdbx_description
1 polymer ?
#
loop_
_entity_poly.entity_id
_entity_poly.type
_entity_poly.pdbx_seq_one_letter_code
_entity_poly.pdbx_strand_id
1 'polypeptide(L)'
;MTRAETVRALLGRLHAAGGADFVEDPPGSGVHLWRTKAGRRPFEAQVDRFGLEIRCYLADELFCTGRLFEDEADDLLAPSSGPGSAEALAELAAFVDREVAGDSRRFLTPPHADRHPDRR
;
A
#
# COMPACT_ATOMS: atom_id res chain seq x y z
N MET A 1 -0.61 16.37 7.87
CA MET A 1 -0.31 15.27 6.95
C MET A 1 -1.57 14.46 6.72
N THR A 2 -1.95 14.19 5.48
CA THR A 2 -3.10 13.36 5.12
C THR A 2 -2.77 11.87 5.31
N ARG A 3 -3.80 11.00 5.28
CA ARG A 3 -3.60 9.53 5.29
C ARG A 3 -2.72 9.07 4.14
N ALA A 4 -2.96 9.59 2.94
CA ALA A 4 -2.21 9.23 1.75
C ALA A 4 -0.74 9.69 1.84
N GLU A 5 -0.47 10.90 2.33
CA GLU A 5 0.91 11.37 2.55
C GLU A 5 1.66 10.49 3.56
N THR A 6 0.97 10.04 4.62
CA THR A 6 1.57 9.16 5.63
C THR A 6 1.89 7.78 5.07
N VAL A 7 0.94 7.18 4.34
CA VAL A 7 1.16 5.87 3.71
C VAL A 7 2.24 5.95 2.63
N ARG A 8 2.27 7.01 1.80
CA ARG A 8 3.34 7.26 0.83
C ARG A 8 4.72 7.28 1.49
N ALA A 9 4.88 8.04 2.58
CA ALA A 9 6.15 8.11 3.29
C ALA A 9 6.57 6.76 3.90
N LEU A 10 5.61 5.97 4.39
CA LEU A 10 5.87 4.62 4.91
C LEU A 10 6.28 3.65 3.80
N LEU A 11 5.59 3.69 2.66
CA LEU A 11 5.90 2.86 1.49
C LEU A 11 7.27 3.20 0.91
N GLY A 12 7.62 4.48 0.79
CA GLY A 12 8.96 4.90 0.35
C GLY A 12 10.06 4.32 1.23
N ARG A 13 9.87 4.32 2.56
CA ARG A 13 10.82 3.71 3.50
C ARG A 13 10.86 2.19 3.42
N LEU A 14 9.70 1.53 3.32
CA LEU A 14 9.61 0.08 3.16
C LEU A 14 10.31 -0.40 1.90
N HIS A 15 10.08 0.33 0.82
CA HIS A 15 10.69 0.09 -0.46
C HIS A 15 12.20 0.32 -0.40
N ALA A 16 12.68 1.47 0.09
CA ALA A 16 14.10 1.75 0.28
C ALA A 16 14.82 0.73 1.18
N ALA A 17 14.09 0.08 2.09
CA ALA A 17 14.60 -0.94 2.98
C ALA A 17 14.50 -2.38 2.44
N GLY A 18 14.31 -2.55 1.13
CA GLY A 18 14.25 -3.83 0.43
C GLY A 18 13.06 -4.71 0.83
N GLY A 19 12.02 -4.13 1.43
CA GLY A 19 10.98 -4.85 2.15
C GLY A 19 9.76 -5.28 1.34
N ALA A 20 9.71 -4.92 0.06
CA ALA A 20 8.47 -4.95 -0.70
C ALA A 20 8.73 -5.35 -2.15
N ASP A 21 8.37 -6.58 -2.51
CA ASP A 21 8.26 -6.99 -3.91
C ASP A 21 7.07 -6.26 -4.55
N PHE A 22 7.33 -5.47 -5.59
CA PHE A 22 6.30 -4.86 -6.42
C PHE A 22 6.12 -5.71 -7.68
N VAL A 23 4.89 -6.17 -7.91
CA VAL A 23 4.53 -6.91 -9.12
C VAL A 23 3.68 -6.00 -10.00
N GLU A 24 3.99 -5.90 -11.28
CA GLU A 24 3.09 -5.23 -12.24
C GLU A 24 1.96 -6.19 -12.64
N ASP A 25 0.71 -5.76 -12.53
CA ASP A 25 -0.45 -6.60 -12.87
C ASP A 25 -1.58 -5.79 -13.55
N PRO A 26 -1.94 -6.08 -14.82
CA PRO A 26 -1.25 -6.97 -15.76
C PRO A 26 0.04 -6.33 -16.32
N PRO A 27 0.95 -7.09 -16.96
CA PRO A 27 2.17 -6.56 -17.56
C PRO A 27 1.88 -5.45 -18.59
N GLY A 28 2.60 -4.33 -18.51
CA GLY A 28 2.45 -3.17 -19.39
C GLY A 28 1.28 -2.25 -19.02
N SER A 29 0.57 -2.49 -17.92
CA SER A 29 -0.48 -1.59 -17.43
C SER A 29 0.07 -0.34 -16.73
N GLY A 30 1.32 -0.38 -16.26
CA GLY A 30 1.90 0.64 -15.39
C GLY A 30 1.34 0.65 -13.97
N VAL A 31 0.53 -0.35 -13.60
CA VAL A 31 0.00 -0.52 -12.24
C VAL A 31 0.82 -1.57 -11.51
N HIS A 32 1.55 -1.11 -10.50
CA HIS A 32 2.36 -1.95 -9.65
C HIS A 32 1.65 -2.14 -8.30
N LEU A 33 1.58 -3.39 -7.86
CA LEU A 33 0.98 -3.74 -6.58
C LEU A 33 2.02 -4.28 -5.62
N TRP A 34 1.84 -3.91 -4.37
CA TRP A 34 2.55 -4.46 -3.23
C TRP A 34 1.53 -4.97 -2.21
N ARG A 35 1.72 -6.19 -1.73
CA ARG A 35 0.84 -6.86 -0.77
C ARG A 35 1.61 -7.23 0.49
N THR A 36 1.03 -6.95 1.65
CA THR A 36 1.59 -7.33 2.95
C THR A 36 0.49 -7.53 3.99
N LYS A 37 0.89 -7.78 5.25
CA LYS A 37 0.02 -7.65 6.41
C LYS A 37 0.39 -6.41 7.21
N ALA A 38 -0.58 -5.51 7.43
CA ALA A 38 -0.49 -4.45 8.42
C ALA A 38 -1.05 -5.00 9.75
N GLY A 39 -0.16 -5.48 10.61
CA GLY A 39 -0.55 -6.23 11.81
C GLY A 39 -1.21 -7.56 11.43
N ARG A 40 -2.51 -7.71 11.75
CA ARG A 40 -3.30 -8.91 11.38
C ARG A 40 -4.11 -8.76 10.09
N ARG A 41 -4.11 -7.59 9.46
CA ARG A 41 -4.99 -7.27 8.33
C ARG A 41 -4.23 -7.33 7.00
N PRO A 42 -4.82 -7.90 5.94
CA PRO A 42 -4.27 -7.75 4.59
C PRO A 42 -4.21 -6.28 4.20
N PHE A 43 -3.10 -5.87 3.62
CA PHE A 43 -2.88 -4.52 3.11
C PHE A 43 -2.32 -4.62 1.69
N GLU A 44 -2.90 -3.84 0.77
CA GLU A 44 -2.42 -3.72 -0.60
C GLU A 44 -2.20 -2.24 -0.93
N ALA A 45 -1.06 -1.91 -1.53
CA ALA A 45 -0.84 -0.63 -2.18
C ALA A 45 -0.73 -0.85 -3.69
N GLN A 46 -1.45 -0.03 -4.45
CA GLN A 46 -1.34 0.07 -5.90
C GLN A 46 -0.74 1.43 -6.26
N VAL A 47 0.30 1.40 -7.06
CA VAL A 47 0.97 2.58 -7.63
C VAL A 47 0.69 2.57 -9.12
N ASP A 48 -0.07 3.56 -9.58
CA ASP A 48 -0.40 3.78 -11.00
C ASP A 48 0.59 4.79 -11.57
N ARG A 49 1.58 4.30 -12.32
CA ARG A 49 2.66 5.13 -12.87
C ARG A 49 2.13 6.17 -13.85
N PHE A 50 1.17 5.79 -14.69
CA PHE A 50 0.65 6.69 -15.72
C PHE A 50 -0.41 7.64 -15.18
N GLY A 51 -1.23 7.16 -14.23
CA GLY A 51 -2.21 7.96 -13.51
C GLY A 51 -1.62 8.86 -12.44
N LEU A 52 -0.35 8.65 -12.06
CA LEU A 52 0.33 9.33 -10.94
C LEU A 52 -0.51 9.29 -9.66
N GLU A 53 -0.99 8.10 -9.32
CA GLU A 53 -1.90 7.88 -8.21
C GLU A 53 -1.43 6.70 -7.37
N ILE A 54 -1.61 6.82 -6.06
CA ILE A 54 -1.54 5.69 -5.14
C ILE A 54 -2.93 5.37 -4.59
N ARG A 55 -3.26 4.08 -4.56
CA ARG A 55 -4.48 3.55 -3.92
C ARG A 55 -4.06 2.53 -2.88
N CYS A 56 -4.56 2.69 -1.66
CA CYS A 56 -4.25 1.78 -0.56
C CYS A 56 -5.52 1.09 -0.12
N TYR A 57 -5.46 -0.22 0.06
CA TYR A 57 -6.57 -1.06 0.47
C TYR A 57 -6.23 -1.74 1.79
N LEU A 58 -7.22 -1.82 2.67
CA LEU A 58 -7.13 -2.55 3.93
C LEU A 58 -8.26 -3.57 3.95
N ALA A 59 -7.92 -4.85 4.02
CA ALA A 59 -8.89 -5.95 3.93
C ALA A 59 -9.89 -5.77 2.75
N ASP A 60 -9.36 -5.46 1.57
CA ASP A 60 -10.10 -5.25 0.30
C ASP A 60 -10.99 -3.99 0.23
N GLU A 61 -10.99 -3.15 1.26
CA GLU A 61 -11.66 -1.85 1.23
C GLU A 61 -10.68 -0.74 0.88
N LEU A 62 -11.10 0.17 -0.01
CA LEU A 62 -10.32 1.37 -0.30
C LEU A 62 -10.12 2.17 1.00
N PHE A 63 -8.88 2.18 1.48
CA PHE A 63 -8.48 2.82 2.70
C PHE A 63 -8.20 4.31 2.46
N CYS A 64 -7.38 4.62 1.45
CA CYS A 64 -7.12 5.97 0.97
C CYS A 64 -6.63 6.00 -0.48
N THR A 65 -6.74 7.16 -1.12
CA THR A 65 -6.10 7.49 -2.40
C THR A 65 -5.31 8.79 -2.24
N GLY A 66 -4.23 8.95 -3.01
CA GLY A 66 -3.49 10.20 -3.13
C GLY A 66 -2.82 10.34 -4.49
N ARG A 67 -2.51 11.58 -4.86
CA ARG A 67 -1.66 11.86 -6.04
C ARG A 67 -0.19 11.63 -5.71
N LEU A 68 0.57 11.28 -6.74
CA LEU A 68 2.02 11.17 -6.75
C LEU A 68 2.60 12.24 -7.67
N PHE A 69 3.85 12.61 -7.41
CA PHE A 69 4.69 13.24 -8.42
C PHE A 69 5.43 12.18 -9.23
N GLU A 70 5.94 12.55 -10.41
CA GLU A 70 6.60 11.62 -11.33
C GLU A 70 7.88 11.03 -10.73
N ASP A 71 8.68 11.86 -10.07
CA ASP A 71 9.87 11.47 -9.31
C ASP A 71 9.54 10.52 -8.15
N GLU A 72 8.47 10.80 -7.40
CA GLU A 72 7.99 9.91 -6.33
C GLU A 72 7.55 8.54 -6.88
N ALA A 73 6.88 8.52 -8.04
CA ALA A 73 6.44 7.28 -8.66
C ALA A 73 7.65 6.45 -9.13
N ASP A 74 8.65 7.08 -9.74
CA ASP A 74 9.87 6.39 -10.16
C ASP A 74 10.67 5.86 -8.95
N ASP A 75 10.80 6.65 -7.87
CA ASP A 75 11.47 6.25 -6.63
C ASP A 75 10.79 5.07 -5.93
N LEU A 76 9.45 4.99 -5.98
CA LEU A 76 8.67 3.88 -5.41
C LEU A 76 8.75 2.60 -6.25
N LEU A 77 9.17 2.70 -7.51
CA LEU A 77 9.23 1.58 -8.46
C LEU A 77 10.65 1.08 -8.72
N ALA A 78 11.68 1.84 -8.31
CA ALA A 78 13.07 1.49 -8.57
C ALA A 78 13.51 0.23 -7.77
N PRO A 79 14.17 -0.76 -8.36
CA PRO A 79 14.61 -1.94 -7.60
C PRO A 79 15.52 -1.54 -6.42
N SER A 80 15.12 -1.91 -5.21
CA SER A 80 15.83 -1.60 -3.97
C SER A 80 16.49 -2.83 -3.38
N SER A 81 17.73 -2.68 -2.93
CA SER A 81 18.53 -3.72 -2.28
C SER A 81 19.04 -3.19 -0.94
N GLY A 82 18.23 -3.30 0.11
CA GLY A 82 18.59 -2.80 1.43
C GLY A 82 18.12 -3.74 2.53
N PRO A 83 18.89 -3.94 3.62
CA PRO A 83 18.37 -4.55 4.84
C PRO A 83 17.66 -3.49 5.69
N GLY A 84 16.37 -3.66 6.00
CA GLY A 84 15.72 -2.80 7.01
C GLY A 84 14.18 -2.74 7.08
N SER A 85 13.45 -3.71 6.53
CA SER A 85 11.99 -3.58 6.36
C SER A 85 11.16 -3.68 7.64
N ALA A 86 11.69 -4.25 8.72
CA ALA A 86 10.91 -4.60 9.91
C ALA A 86 10.37 -3.38 10.69
N GLU A 87 11.17 -2.31 10.83
CA GLU A 87 10.76 -1.11 11.57
C GLU A 87 9.66 -0.34 10.82
N ALA A 88 9.85 -0.12 9.52
CA ALA A 88 8.85 0.55 8.70
C ALA A 88 7.55 -0.27 8.57
N LEU A 89 7.63 -1.62 8.59
CA LEU A 89 6.45 -2.49 8.64
C LEU A 89 5.71 -2.35 9.98
N ALA A 90 6.45 -2.27 11.09
CA ALA A 90 5.87 -2.05 12.42
C ALA A 90 5.18 -0.68 12.53
N GLU A 91 5.78 0.37 11.95
CA GLU A 91 5.18 1.69 11.90
C GLU A 91 3.91 1.73 11.04
N LEU A 92 3.89 1.03 9.90
CA LEU A 92 2.69 0.89 9.08
C LEU A 92 1.58 0.18 9.85
N ALA A 93 1.90 -0.90 10.55
CA ALA A 93 0.94 -1.62 11.38
C ALA A 93 0.35 -0.72 12.47
N ALA A 94 1.20 0.01 13.21
CA ALA A 94 0.76 0.93 14.26
C ALA A 94 -0.11 2.07 13.71
N PHE A 95 0.23 2.62 12.54
CA PHE A 95 -0.57 3.64 11.87
C PHE A 95 -1.97 3.11 11.50
N VAL A 96 -2.03 1.94 10.85
CA VAL A 96 -3.29 1.31 10.44
C VAL A 96 -4.17 0.98 11.64
N ASP A 97 -3.60 0.39 12.69
CA ASP A 97 -4.34 0.02 13.90
C ASP A 97 -4.98 1.25 14.57
N ARG A 98 -4.25 2.38 14.62
CA ARG A 98 -4.77 3.65 15.14
C ARG A 98 -5.90 4.20 14.28
N GLU A 99 -5.75 4.18 12.95
CA GLU A 99 -6.79 4.67 12.04
C GLU A 99 -8.07 3.84 12.10
N VAL A 100 -7.94 2.52 12.22
CA VAL A 100 -9.06 1.60 12.44
C VAL A 100 -9.73 1.86 13.79
N ALA A 101 -8.95 1.99 14.88
CA ALA A 101 -9.51 2.25 16.20
C ALA A 101 -10.28 3.59 16.26
N GLY A 102 -9.85 4.57 15.46
CA GLY A 102 -10.52 5.87 15.31
C GLY A 102 -11.71 5.87 14.34
N ASP A 103 -11.85 4.86 13.48
CA ASP A 103 -12.89 4.76 12.46
C ASP A 103 -13.96 3.73 12.84
N SER A 104 -14.95 4.17 13.62
CA SER A 104 -16.05 3.35 14.13
C SER A 104 -17.06 2.90 13.06
N ARG A 105 -16.87 3.25 11.78
CA ARG A 105 -17.86 3.09 10.70
C ARG A 105 -17.58 1.96 9.69
N ARG A 106 -16.47 1.22 9.81
CA ARG A 106 -16.07 0.22 8.80
C ARG A 106 -16.34 -1.23 9.22
N PHE A 107 -17.59 -1.66 9.01
CA PHE A 107 -17.93 -3.04 8.68
C PHE A 107 -19.22 -3.03 7.84
N LEU A 108 -19.15 -2.51 6.62
CA LEU A 108 -20.21 -2.71 5.61
C LEU A 108 -19.53 -3.09 4.30
N THR A 109 -19.36 -4.41 4.14
CA THR A 109 -19.10 -5.20 2.94
C THR A 109 -18.31 -4.51 1.80
N PRO A 110 -17.07 -4.94 1.51
CA PRO A 110 -16.25 -4.38 0.43
C PRO A 110 -16.90 -4.59 -0.95
N PRO A 111 -16.82 -3.61 -1.89
CA PRO A 111 -17.41 -3.72 -3.23
C PRO A 111 -16.70 -4.75 -4.15
N HIS A 112 -15.56 -5.31 -3.74
CA HIS A 112 -14.74 -6.20 -4.58
C HIS A 112 -14.25 -7.48 -3.87
N ALA A 113 -14.95 -7.94 -2.83
CA ALA A 113 -14.59 -9.11 -2.01
C ALA A 113 -14.36 -10.43 -2.78
N ASP A 114 -14.73 -10.50 -4.07
CA ASP A 114 -14.62 -11.70 -4.90
C ASP A 114 -13.28 -11.83 -5.66
N ARG A 115 -12.36 -10.86 -5.56
CA ARG A 115 -11.12 -10.84 -6.39
C ARG A 115 -9.80 -11.06 -5.63
N HIS A 116 -9.81 -11.35 -4.32
CA HIS A 116 -8.57 -11.54 -3.58
C HIS A 116 -7.91 -12.92 -3.85
N PRO A 117 -6.59 -12.98 -4.12
CA PRO A 117 -5.89 -14.21 -4.47
C PRO A 117 -5.87 -15.27 -3.35
N ASP A 118 -6.06 -14.88 -2.09
CA ASP A 118 -6.14 -15.82 -0.93
C ASP A 118 -7.49 -16.58 -0.80
N ARG A 119 -8.43 -16.43 -1.75
CA ARG A 119 -9.68 -17.20 -1.81
C ARG A 119 -9.63 -18.41 -2.76
N ARG A 120 -8.43 -18.84 -3.18
CA ARG A 120 -8.24 -20.09 -3.95
C ARG A 120 -7.84 -21.27 -3.08
#